data_AF-A0A8H6I8M6-F1
#
_entry.id   AF-A0A8H6I8M6-F1
#
_cell.length_a   1.000
_cell.length_b   1.000
_cell.length_c   1.000
_cell.angle_alpha   90.00
_cell.angle_beta   90.00
_cell.angle_gamma   90.00
#
_symmetry.space_group_name_H-M   'P 1'
#
loop_
_entity.id
_entity.type
_entity.pdbx_description
1 polymer ?
#
loop_
_entity_poly.entity_id
_entity_poly.type
_entity_poly.pdbx_seq_one_letter_code
_entity_poly.pdbx_strand_id
1 'polypeptide(L)'
;PPSQAQSQKQPSGGIPARVLQSPATPSRPAKTKVEAEESEEKRLQKYQLRSNDLPQPDGEKVKVAFLTHIRLIGGLPEATSVLKVPDAKILKNFRENFANEDSLTSQQNGGELLIPDSSVKVYSYGPATQDDRRRTRTQIGQVEEHAVEYIRIELARFGLPIWGPNFLESPYSLYNSACRIVALDTFKQALKTGAYDFLDLKRKINLRKYATRLDLLIKIYDHIIH
;
A
#
# COMPACT_ATOMS: atom_id res chain seq x y z
N PRO A 1 53.44 38.60 48.87
CA PRO A 1 52.70 38.41 50.14
C PRO A 1 52.24 39.77 50.72
N PRO A 2 51.05 39.91 51.33
CA PRO A 2 49.86 39.06 51.36
C PRO A 2 48.66 39.72 50.64
N SER A 3 47.60 38.92 50.49
CA SER A 3 46.26 39.28 50.02
C SER A 3 45.48 39.97 51.14
N GLN A 4 44.67 40.97 50.82
CA GLN A 4 43.56 41.41 51.68
C GLN A 4 42.29 41.58 50.85
N ALA A 5 41.24 40.97 51.40
CA ALA A 5 39.90 40.93 50.88
C ALA A 5 39.04 42.05 51.50
N GLN A 6 37.86 42.20 50.89
CA GLN A 6 36.56 42.59 51.46
C GLN A 6 35.95 43.94 51.03
N SER A 7 34.90 43.78 50.22
CA SER A 7 33.54 44.32 50.36
C SER A 7 33.34 45.74 50.87
N GLN A 8 32.64 46.56 50.07
CA GLN A 8 31.49 47.35 50.54
C GLN A 8 30.63 47.94 49.39
N LYS A 9 29.31 47.66 49.49
CA LYS A 9 28.11 48.48 49.27
C LYS A 9 27.97 49.45 48.06
N GLN A 10 26.88 49.18 47.31
CA GLN A 10 26.00 50.03 46.47
C GLN A 10 25.59 51.40 47.09
N PRO A 11 24.78 52.31 46.45
CA PRO A 11 24.08 52.31 45.13
C PRO A 11 24.11 53.68 44.39
N SER A 12 23.19 53.84 43.42
CA SER A 12 22.80 55.02 42.62
C SER A 12 23.64 55.17 41.35
N GLY A 13 23.08 55.27 40.16
CA GLY A 13 21.73 55.60 39.72
C GLY A 13 21.92 56.27 38.37
N GLY A 14 21.16 55.88 37.34
CA GLY A 14 21.23 56.53 36.03
C GLY A 14 21.27 55.55 34.86
N ILE A 15 20.09 55.27 34.30
CA ILE A 15 19.95 54.80 32.92
C ILE A 15 19.96 56.07 32.05
N PRO A 16 20.65 56.07 30.90
CA PRO A 16 19.88 56.15 29.67
C PRO A 16 20.33 55.15 28.59
N ALA A 17 19.30 54.53 28.02
CA ALA A 17 19.13 53.96 26.68
C ALA A 17 20.36 53.82 25.77
N ARG A 18 20.71 52.57 25.44
CA ARG A 18 21.45 52.21 24.23
C ARG A 18 20.56 51.39 23.31
N VAL A 19 20.32 51.94 22.13
CA VAL A 19 19.73 51.30 20.95
C VAL A 19 20.52 50.03 20.63
N LEU A 20 19.84 48.88 20.64
CA LEU A 20 20.33 47.63 20.07
C LEU A 20 19.32 47.19 19.01
N GLN A 21 19.74 47.29 17.75
CA GLN A 21 19.06 46.72 16.59
C GLN A 21 19.05 45.19 16.73
N SER A 22 17.86 44.60 16.65
CA SER A 22 17.68 43.15 16.47
C SER A 22 17.98 42.78 15.02
N PRO A 23 18.68 41.67 14.74
CA PRO A 23 18.80 41.17 13.38
C PRO A 23 17.47 40.57 12.93
N ALA A 24 17.10 40.85 11.68
CA ALA A 24 15.93 40.28 11.02
C ALA A 24 16.05 38.74 10.93
N THR A 25 15.01 38.06 11.39
CA THR A 25 14.81 36.62 11.21
C THR A 25 14.59 36.32 9.72
N PRO A 26 15.32 35.39 9.09
CA PRO A 26 15.01 34.98 7.72
C PRO A 26 13.73 34.13 7.70
N SER A 27 12.68 34.64 7.07
CA SER A 27 11.46 33.87 6.78
C SER A 27 11.79 32.69 5.85
N ARG A 28 11.62 31.48 6.36
CA ARG A 28 11.73 30.21 5.61
C ARG A 28 10.47 30.01 4.73
N PRO A 29 10.56 29.44 3.51
CA PRO A 29 9.55 29.64 2.47
C PRO A 29 8.32 28.75 2.67
N ALA A 30 7.14 29.36 2.75
CA ALA A 30 5.84 28.69 2.77
C ALA A 30 5.42 28.12 1.39
N LYS A 31 6.13 28.49 0.30
CA LYS A 31 5.75 28.11 -1.08
C LYS A 31 5.93 26.60 -1.36
N THR A 32 6.95 25.96 -0.80
CA THR A 32 7.25 24.54 -1.07
C THR A 32 6.23 23.59 -0.46
N LYS A 33 5.55 23.99 0.62
CA LYS A 33 4.57 23.12 1.29
C LYS A 33 3.22 23.11 0.57
N VAL A 34 2.76 24.28 0.11
CA VAL A 34 1.48 24.42 -0.60
C VAL A 34 1.53 23.75 -1.98
N GLU A 35 2.66 23.86 -2.68
CA GLU A 35 2.83 23.26 -4.01
C GLU A 35 2.94 21.72 -3.94
N ALA A 36 3.56 21.19 -2.89
CA ALA A 36 3.59 19.75 -2.62
C ALA A 36 2.19 19.21 -2.26
N GLU A 37 1.47 19.89 -1.37
CA GLU A 37 0.10 19.50 -0.96
C GLU A 37 -0.88 19.56 -2.15
N GLU A 38 -0.84 20.60 -2.98
CA GLU A 38 -1.70 20.70 -4.17
C GLU A 38 -1.35 19.63 -5.23
N SER A 39 -0.07 19.28 -5.35
CA SER A 39 0.36 18.20 -6.25
C SER A 39 -0.09 16.83 -5.78
N GLU A 40 -0.09 16.56 -4.47
CA GLU A 40 -0.62 15.33 -3.90
C GLU A 40 -2.14 15.26 -4.01
N GLU A 41 -2.84 16.36 -3.75
CA GLU A 41 -4.30 16.42 -3.84
C GLU A 41 -4.80 16.18 -5.27
N LYS A 42 -4.11 16.76 -6.27
CA LYS A 42 -4.36 16.46 -7.69
C LYS A 42 -4.06 15.01 -8.06
N ARG A 43 -3.04 14.38 -7.45
CA ARG A 43 -2.71 12.96 -7.66
C ARG A 43 -3.77 12.05 -7.04
N LEU A 44 -4.24 12.34 -5.83
CA LEU A 44 -5.33 11.63 -5.17
C LEU A 44 -6.62 11.71 -5.98
N GLN A 45 -6.94 12.88 -6.54
CA GLN A 45 -8.12 13.04 -7.41
C GLN A 45 -8.01 12.22 -8.72
N LYS A 46 -6.80 11.94 -9.21
CA LYS A 46 -6.59 11.20 -10.46
C LYS A 46 -7.01 9.73 -10.38
N TYR A 47 -6.79 9.08 -9.23
CA TYR A 47 -7.05 7.64 -9.05
C TYR A 47 -8.35 7.34 -8.30
N GLN A 48 -9.05 8.37 -7.80
CA GLN A 48 -10.32 8.20 -7.12
C GLN A 48 -11.43 7.69 -8.05
N LEU A 49 -11.97 6.52 -7.70
CA LEU A 49 -13.15 5.96 -8.35
C LEU A 49 -14.43 6.47 -7.68
N ARG A 50 -15.33 7.08 -8.45
CA ARG A 50 -16.63 7.55 -7.94
C ARG A 50 -17.66 6.43 -8.03
N SER A 51 -18.72 6.51 -7.23
CA SER A 51 -19.79 5.50 -7.22
C SER A 51 -20.47 5.31 -8.59
N ASN A 52 -20.48 6.35 -9.43
CA ASN A 52 -21.04 6.31 -10.78
C ASN A 52 -20.12 5.62 -11.80
N ASP A 53 -18.83 5.48 -11.49
CA ASP A 53 -17.85 4.79 -12.35
C ASP A 53 -17.92 3.26 -12.17
N LEU A 54 -18.55 2.80 -11.09
CA LEU A 54 -18.76 1.39 -10.79
C LEU A 54 -20.03 0.88 -11.49
N PRO A 55 -19.96 -0.29 -12.15
CA PRO A 55 -21.14 -0.86 -12.80
C PRO A 55 -22.18 -1.24 -11.75
N GLN A 56 -23.39 -0.68 -11.84
CA GLN A 56 -24.48 -1.04 -10.96
C GLN A 56 -25.12 -2.38 -11.39
N PRO A 57 -25.62 -3.20 -10.45
CA PRO A 57 -25.60 -3.02 -8.99
C PRO A 57 -24.34 -3.61 -8.30
N ASP A 58 -23.43 -4.22 -9.05
CA ASP A 58 -22.47 -5.18 -8.50
C ASP A 58 -21.07 -4.60 -8.25
N GLY A 59 -20.76 -3.43 -8.82
CA GLY A 59 -19.41 -2.87 -8.83
C GLY A 59 -18.83 -2.64 -7.44
N GLU A 60 -19.66 -2.26 -6.47
CA GLU A 60 -19.24 -2.13 -5.08
C GLU A 60 -18.84 -3.48 -4.47
N LYS A 61 -19.50 -4.57 -4.84
CA LYS A 61 -19.13 -5.91 -4.40
C LYS A 61 -17.82 -6.37 -5.01
N VAL A 62 -17.55 -6.03 -6.28
CA VAL A 62 -16.27 -6.29 -6.93
C VAL A 62 -15.16 -5.53 -6.20
N LYS A 63 -15.38 -4.26 -5.85
CA LYS A 63 -14.43 -3.45 -5.07
C LYS A 63 -14.16 -4.05 -3.69
N VAL A 64 -15.21 -4.49 -2.98
CA VAL A 64 -15.05 -5.17 -1.69
C VAL A 64 -14.26 -6.48 -1.83
N ALA A 65 -14.56 -7.30 -2.83
CA ALA A 65 -13.82 -8.52 -3.11
C ALA A 65 -12.34 -8.24 -3.43
N PHE A 66 -12.07 -7.21 -4.23
CA PHE A 66 -10.70 -6.77 -4.53
C PHE A 66 -9.98 -6.28 -3.28
N LEU A 67 -10.64 -5.51 -2.41
CA LEU A 67 -10.04 -5.08 -1.15
C LEU A 67 -9.73 -6.25 -0.23
N THR A 68 -10.61 -7.25 -0.13
CA THR A 68 -10.35 -8.49 0.59
C THR A 68 -9.15 -9.23 0.00
N HIS A 69 -9.04 -9.26 -1.33
CA HIS A 69 -7.89 -9.84 -2.03
C HIS A 69 -6.57 -9.12 -1.72
N ILE A 70 -6.54 -7.79 -1.80
CA ILE A 70 -5.37 -6.98 -1.43
C ILE A 70 -4.94 -7.24 0.01
N ARG A 71 -5.91 -7.35 0.94
CA ARG A 71 -5.61 -7.67 2.34
C ARG A 71 -5.05 -9.09 2.53
N LEU A 72 -5.55 -10.07 1.78
CA LEU A 72 -5.05 -11.43 1.78
C LEU A 72 -3.59 -11.47 1.30
N ILE A 73 -3.30 -10.90 0.12
CA ILE A 73 -1.96 -10.97 -0.49
C ILE A 73 -0.94 -10.09 0.24
N GLY A 74 -1.37 -8.93 0.76
CA GLY A 74 -0.53 -7.99 1.51
C GLY A 74 -0.33 -8.35 2.99
N GLY A 75 -0.95 -9.44 3.46
CA GLY A 75 -0.83 -9.88 4.85
C GLY A 75 -1.40 -8.90 5.87
N LEU A 76 -2.61 -8.39 5.60
CA LEU A 76 -3.28 -7.34 6.39
C LEU A 76 -4.50 -7.91 7.14
N PRO A 77 -4.29 -8.53 8.30
CA PRO A 77 -5.36 -9.25 9.00
C PRO A 77 -6.37 -8.32 9.71
N GLU A 78 -5.99 -7.09 9.98
CA GLU A 78 -6.82 -6.12 10.69
C GLU A 78 -7.31 -5.02 9.75
N ALA A 79 -8.45 -4.40 10.07
CA ALA A 79 -8.98 -3.30 9.29
C ALA A 79 -8.06 -2.06 9.27
N THR A 80 -7.27 -1.90 10.33
CA THR A 80 -6.29 -0.82 10.55
C THR A 80 -4.89 -1.17 10.02
N SER A 81 -4.66 -2.42 9.59
CA SER A 81 -3.38 -2.81 9.01
C SER A 81 -3.18 -2.07 7.68
N VAL A 82 -2.00 -1.48 7.51
CA VAL A 82 -1.60 -0.77 6.29
C VAL A 82 -0.46 -1.50 5.60
N LEU A 83 -0.39 -1.37 4.27
CA LEU A 83 0.73 -1.88 3.49
C LEU A 83 2.02 -1.19 3.93
N LYS A 84 3.08 -1.97 4.08
CA LYS A 84 4.41 -1.46 4.39
C LYS A 84 5.20 -1.30 3.10
N VAL A 85 6.04 -0.28 3.06
CA VAL A 85 7.03 -0.13 1.98
C VAL A 85 7.95 -1.37 2.02
N PRO A 86 8.25 -1.98 0.86
CA PRO A 86 9.12 -3.15 0.80
C PRO A 86 10.54 -2.84 1.27
N ASP A 87 11.16 -3.82 1.95
CA ASP A 87 12.54 -3.70 2.41
C ASP A 87 13.51 -3.56 1.23
N ALA A 88 14.63 -2.86 1.46
CA ALA A 88 15.66 -2.64 0.44
C ALA A 88 16.20 -3.96 -0.17
N LYS A 89 16.21 -5.04 0.60
CA LYS A 89 16.60 -6.38 0.10
C LYS A 89 15.63 -6.92 -0.95
N ILE A 90 14.33 -6.73 -0.75
CA ILE A 90 13.30 -7.15 -1.71
C ILE A 90 13.47 -6.36 -3.01
N LEU A 91 13.61 -5.04 -2.90
CA LEU A 91 13.83 -4.16 -4.06
C LEU A 91 15.13 -4.49 -4.81
N LYS A 92 16.21 -4.80 -4.08
CA LYS A 92 17.48 -5.21 -4.69
C LYS A 92 17.31 -6.51 -5.48
N ASN A 93 16.77 -7.56 -4.85
CA ASN A 93 16.54 -8.85 -5.50
C ASN A 93 15.63 -8.70 -6.73
N PHE A 94 14.58 -7.88 -6.65
CA PHE A 94 13.72 -7.62 -7.79
C PHE A 94 14.49 -7.00 -8.96
N ARG A 95 15.29 -5.97 -8.71
CA ARG A 95 16.08 -5.29 -9.76
C ARG A 95 17.16 -6.18 -10.37
N GLU A 96 17.63 -7.19 -9.65
CA GLU A 96 18.55 -8.20 -10.19
C GLU A 96 17.87 -9.14 -11.21
N ASN A 97 16.55 -9.33 -11.10
CA ASN A 97 15.78 -10.24 -11.97
C ASN A 97 15.04 -9.51 -13.10
N PHE A 98 14.69 -8.22 -12.92
CA PHE A 98 13.88 -7.47 -13.87
C PHE A 98 14.55 -6.16 -14.29
N ALA A 99 14.84 -6.04 -15.59
CA ALA A 99 15.45 -4.86 -16.18
C ALA A 99 14.43 -3.91 -16.83
N ASN A 100 13.32 -4.44 -17.34
CA ASN A 100 12.32 -3.70 -18.12
C ASN A 100 10.96 -4.41 -18.13
N GLU A 101 9.95 -3.79 -18.73
CA GLU A 101 8.59 -4.34 -18.79
C GLU A 101 8.51 -5.66 -19.56
N ASP A 102 9.33 -5.86 -20.60
CA ASP A 102 9.37 -7.11 -21.36
C ASP A 102 9.77 -8.31 -20.48
N SER A 103 10.69 -8.10 -19.53
CA SER A 103 11.05 -9.11 -18.54
C SER A 103 9.88 -9.46 -17.59
N LEU A 104 9.03 -8.49 -17.25
CA LEU A 104 7.80 -8.75 -16.49
C LEU A 104 6.78 -9.52 -17.30
N THR A 105 6.57 -9.15 -18.57
CA THR A 105 5.64 -9.86 -19.46
C THR A 105 6.08 -11.29 -19.70
N SER A 106 7.39 -11.51 -19.90
CA SER A 106 7.95 -12.86 -20.04
C SER A 106 7.71 -13.68 -18.77
N GLN A 107 7.91 -13.08 -17.60
CA GLN A 107 7.67 -13.73 -16.32
C GLN A 107 6.18 -14.05 -16.09
N GLN A 108 5.29 -13.11 -16.41
CA GLN A 108 3.84 -13.28 -16.34
C GLN A 108 3.35 -14.44 -17.22
N ASN A 109 3.98 -14.63 -18.39
CA ASN A 109 3.62 -15.66 -19.38
C ASN A 109 4.17 -17.06 -19.07
N GLY A 110 4.50 -17.34 -17.81
CA GLY A 110 4.93 -18.67 -17.37
C GLY A 110 6.41 -18.80 -17.04
N GLY A 111 7.05 -17.72 -16.58
CA GLY A 111 8.41 -17.79 -16.05
C GLY A 111 8.55 -18.72 -14.83
N GLU A 112 9.78 -19.15 -14.59
CA GLU A 112 10.11 -20.03 -13.44
C GLU A 112 9.96 -19.31 -12.10
N LEU A 113 9.85 -20.07 -11.02
CA LEU A 113 9.80 -19.50 -9.67
C LEU A 113 11.16 -18.88 -9.30
N LEU A 114 11.18 -17.58 -8.99
CA LEU A 114 12.40 -16.87 -8.59
C LEU A 114 12.76 -17.11 -7.12
N ILE A 115 11.77 -17.49 -6.31
CA ILE A 115 11.96 -17.92 -4.92
C ILE A 115 11.09 -19.16 -4.66
N PRO A 116 11.41 -19.98 -3.65
CA PRO A 116 10.52 -21.07 -3.23
C PRO A 116 9.16 -20.51 -2.78
N ASP A 117 8.06 -21.15 -3.20
CA ASP A 117 6.69 -20.81 -2.79
C ASP A 117 6.49 -20.89 -1.27
N SER A 118 7.14 -21.84 -0.61
CA SER A 118 7.20 -21.98 0.85
C SER A 118 7.80 -20.76 1.58
N SER A 119 8.56 -19.92 0.87
CA SER A 119 9.12 -18.67 1.42
C SER A 119 8.16 -17.48 1.33
N VAL A 120 7.06 -17.62 0.60
CA VAL A 120 6.05 -16.58 0.40
C VAL A 120 5.05 -16.56 1.56
N LYS A 121 4.86 -15.37 2.12
CA LYS A 121 3.87 -15.10 3.16
C LYS A 121 2.57 -14.61 2.53
N VAL A 122 1.60 -15.52 2.46
CA VAL A 122 0.18 -15.18 2.22
C VAL A 122 -0.59 -15.50 3.49
N TYR A 123 -1.33 -14.52 4.00
CA TYR A 123 -2.08 -14.68 5.25
C TYR A 123 -3.40 -15.42 4.97
N SER A 124 -3.36 -16.75 4.98
CA SER A 124 -4.57 -17.58 5.09
C SER A 124 -4.85 -17.80 6.58
N TYR A 125 -6.05 -17.44 7.03
CA TYR A 125 -6.54 -17.90 8.32
C TYR A 125 -7.26 -19.23 8.08
N GLY A 126 -7.03 -20.21 8.95
CA GLY A 126 -7.95 -21.35 9.04
C GLY A 126 -9.39 -20.85 9.25
N PRO A 127 -10.40 -21.74 9.11
CA PRO A 127 -11.80 -21.35 9.20
C PRO A 127 -12.03 -20.51 10.46
N ALA A 128 -12.59 -19.31 10.27
CA ALA A 128 -12.84 -18.36 11.34
C ALA A 128 -13.51 -19.06 12.52
N THR A 129 -12.92 -18.99 13.70
CA THR A 129 -13.54 -19.57 14.90
C THR A 129 -14.75 -18.72 15.29
N GLN A 130 -15.72 -19.29 16.02
CA GLN A 130 -16.90 -18.54 16.49
C GLN A 130 -16.55 -17.26 17.27
N ASP A 131 -15.32 -17.14 17.79
CA ASP A 131 -14.80 -15.97 18.51
C ASP A 131 -14.14 -14.90 17.63
N ASP A 132 -13.97 -15.13 16.31
CA ASP A 132 -13.41 -14.11 15.42
C ASP A 132 -14.43 -12.99 15.15
N ARG A 133 -14.50 -12.04 16.09
CA ARG A 133 -15.29 -10.80 15.96
C ARG A 133 -14.77 -9.85 14.86
N ARG A 134 -13.65 -10.20 14.21
CA ARG A 134 -12.95 -9.37 13.24
C ARG A 134 -13.33 -9.73 11.81
N ARG A 135 -14.30 -8.98 11.26
CA ARG A 135 -14.83 -9.16 9.89
C ARG A 135 -13.76 -9.39 8.81
N THR A 136 -12.67 -8.62 8.81
CA THR A 136 -11.59 -8.76 7.82
C THR A 136 -10.94 -10.14 7.87
N ARG A 137 -10.58 -10.60 9.07
CA ARG A 137 -9.97 -11.91 9.30
C ARG A 137 -10.91 -13.04 8.89
N THR A 138 -12.19 -12.92 9.27
CA THR A 138 -13.23 -13.88 8.87
C THR A 138 -13.36 -13.98 7.36
N GLN A 139 -13.38 -12.85 6.64
CA GLN A 139 -13.47 -12.83 5.18
C GLN A 139 -12.23 -13.44 4.52
N ILE A 140 -11.03 -13.12 5.02
CA ILE A 140 -9.78 -13.70 4.51
C ILE A 140 -9.77 -15.23 4.69
N GLY A 141 -10.18 -15.73 5.86
CA GLY A 141 -10.24 -17.17 6.14
C GLY A 141 -11.35 -17.94 5.41
N GLN A 142 -12.22 -17.25 4.66
CA GLN A 142 -13.21 -17.88 3.78
C GLN A 142 -12.73 -18.02 2.34
N VAL A 143 -11.58 -17.45 1.99
CA VAL A 143 -10.97 -17.63 0.67
C VAL A 143 -10.44 -19.06 0.56
N GLU A 144 -10.81 -19.75 -0.51
CA GLU A 144 -10.46 -21.16 -0.71
C GLU A 144 -8.94 -21.35 -0.85
N GLU A 145 -8.41 -22.42 -0.24
CA GLU A 145 -6.95 -22.65 -0.15
C GLU A 145 -6.28 -22.75 -1.54
N HIS A 146 -6.96 -23.29 -2.55
CA HIS A 146 -6.40 -23.33 -3.91
C HIS A 146 -6.12 -21.94 -4.50
N ALA A 147 -6.93 -20.93 -4.12
CA ALA A 147 -6.69 -19.55 -4.54
C ALA A 147 -5.48 -18.99 -3.78
N VAL A 148 -5.33 -19.33 -2.50
CA VAL A 148 -4.15 -18.98 -1.68
C VAL A 148 -2.88 -19.62 -2.25
N GLU A 149 -2.91 -20.90 -2.62
CA GLU A 149 -1.80 -21.60 -3.27
C GLU A 149 -1.41 -20.93 -4.59
N TYR A 150 -2.39 -20.61 -5.44
CA TYR A 150 -2.14 -19.89 -6.68
C TYR A 150 -1.50 -18.52 -6.45
N ILE A 151 -1.96 -17.76 -5.44
CA ILE A 151 -1.35 -16.49 -5.04
C ILE A 151 0.10 -16.70 -4.60
N ARG A 152 0.39 -17.72 -3.79
CA ARG A 152 1.76 -18.03 -3.34
C ARG A 152 2.68 -18.31 -4.53
N ILE A 153 2.21 -19.12 -5.48
CA ILE A 153 2.94 -19.44 -6.72
C ILE A 153 3.21 -18.17 -7.53
N GLU A 154 2.22 -17.30 -7.70
CA GLU A 154 2.40 -16.07 -8.49
C GLU A 154 3.39 -15.11 -7.83
N LEU A 155 3.30 -14.93 -6.51
CA LEU A 155 4.26 -14.12 -5.75
C LEU A 155 5.67 -14.69 -5.83
N ALA A 156 5.81 -16.01 -5.71
CA ALA A 156 7.08 -16.72 -5.86
C ALA A 156 7.67 -16.55 -7.26
N ARG A 157 6.82 -16.59 -8.29
CA ARG A 157 7.20 -16.32 -9.68
C ARG A 157 7.76 -14.91 -9.84
N PHE A 158 7.23 -13.90 -9.16
CA PHE A 158 7.78 -12.55 -9.21
C PHE A 158 8.89 -12.28 -8.17
N GLY A 159 9.31 -13.29 -7.40
CA GLY A 159 10.36 -13.13 -6.40
C GLY A 159 9.94 -12.25 -5.22
N LEU A 160 8.64 -12.23 -4.89
CA LEU A 160 8.04 -11.39 -3.85
C LEU A 160 7.71 -12.24 -2.62
N PRO A 161 8.51 -12.19 -1.53
CA PRO A 161 8.21 -12.96 -0.31
C PRO A 161 6.93 -12.48 0.39
N ILE A 162 6.52 -11.24 0.16
CA ILE A 162 5.26 -10.66 0.59
C ILE A 162 4.85 -9.62 -0.45
N TRP A 163 3.56 -9.52 -0.72
CA TRP A 163 3.06 -8.51 -1.65
C TRP A 163 3.02 -7.12 -0.99
N GLY A 164 3.48 -6.10 -1.69
CA GLY A 164 3.39 -4.71 -1.21
C GLY A 164 4.02 -3.72 -2.19
N PRO A 165 3.25 -2.82 -2.82
CA PRO A 165 3.77 -1.76 -3.68
C PRO A 165 4.72 -0.81 -2.92
N ASN A 166 5.66 -0.23 -3.66
CA ASN A 166 6.53 0.82 -3.16
C ASN A 166 5.89 2.20 -3.37
N PHE A 167 5.33 2.76 -2.29
CA PHE A 167 4.71 4.10 -2.31
C PHE A 167 5.69 5.26 -2.47
N LEU A 168 7.00 5.01 -2.40
CA LEU A 168 8.05 6.01 -2.63
C LEU A 168 8.43 6.13 -4.12
N GLU A 169 7.97 5.20 -4.96
CA GLU A 169 8.20 5.23 -6.41
C GLU A 169 6.93 5.66 -7.16
N SER A 170 7.07 5.90 -8.46
CA SER A 170 5.93 6.12 -9.35
C SER A 170 4.93 4.95 -9.27
N PRO A 171 3.60 5.18 -9.32
CA PRO A 171 2.58 4.13 -9.44
C PRO A 171 2.87 3.08 -10.52
N TYR A 172 3.55 3.49 -11.59
CA TYR A 172 3.92 2.63 -12.72
C TYR A 172 5.44 2.42 -12.82
N SER A 173 6.17 2.50 -11.71
CA SER A 173 7.55 2.01 -11.68
C SER A 173 7.58 0.52 -11.98
N LEU A 174 8.72 -0.02 -12.43
CA LEU A 174 8.82 -1.43 -12.80
C LEU A 174 8.39 -2.38 -11.66
N TYR A 175 8.79 -2.06 -10.42
CA TYR A 175 8.38 -2.81 -9.23
C TYR A 175 6.87 -2.74 -8.99
N ASN A 176 6.30 -1.54 -9.04
CA ASN A 176 4.86 -1.36 -8.83
C ASN A 176 4.03 -1.98 -9.96
N SER A 177 4.53 -1.99 -11.20
CA SER A 177 3.94 -2.71 -12.33
C SER A 177 3.90 -4.21 -12.06
N ALA A 178 4.97 -4.80 -11.50
CA ALA A 178 4.97 -6.21 -11.09
C ALA A 178 3.93 -6.49 -9.99
N CYS A 179 3.87 -5.66 -8.94
CA CYS A 179 2.85 -5.78 -7.89
C CYS A 179 1.42 -5.70 -8.45
N ARG A 180 1.19 -4.81 -9.41
CA ARG A 180 -0.10 -4.66 -10.11
C ARG A 180 -0.45 -5.88 -10.94
N ILE A 181 0.49 -6.44 -11.70
CA ILE A 181 0.32 -7.69 -12.46
C ILE A 181 -0.13 -8.81 -11.52
N VAL A 182 0.64 -9.06 -10.44
CA VAL A 182 0.34 -10.13 -9.48
C VAL A 182 -1.05 -9.95 -8.86
N ALA A 183 -1.39 -8.74 -8.40
CA ALA A 183 -2.68 -8.48 -7.76
C ALA A 183 -3.85 -8.66 -8.73
N LEU A 184 -3.71 -8.22 -9.98
CA LEU A 184 -4.78 -8.35 -10.97
C LEU A 184 -4.95 -9.80 -11.44
N ASP A 185 -3.86 -10.51 -11.75
CA ASP A 185 -3.95 -11.88 -12.30
C ASP A 185 -4.42 -12.89 -11.28
N THR A 186 -3.92 -12.82 -10.05
CA THR A 186 -4.40 -13.68 -8.97
C THR A 186 -5.85 -13.38 -8.62
N PHE A 187 -6.28 -12.11 -8.61
CA PHE A 187 -7.68 -11.77 -8.40
C PHE A 187 -8.58 -12.28 -9.53
N LYS A 188 -8.16 -12.13 -10.79
CA LYS A 188 -8.92 -12.66 -11.95
C LYS A 188 -9.10 -14.16 -11.84
N GLN A 189 -8.04 -14.87 -11.47
CA GLN A 189 -8.12 -16.32 -11.30
C GLN A 189 -9.07 -16.69 -10.16
N ALA A 190 -8.94 -16.02 -9.01
CA ALA A 190 -9.83 -16.20 -7.85
C ALA A 190 -11.31 -15.90 -8.19
N LEU A 191 -11.58 -14.89 -9.01
CA LEU A 191 -12.93 -14.62 -9.51
C LEU A 191 -13.45 -15.73 -10.42
N LYS A 192 -12.62 -16.31 -11.31
CA LYS A 192 -13.05 -17.41 -12.19
C LYS A 192 -13.41 -18.67 -11.40
N THR A 193 -12.61 -19.00 -10.39
CA THR A 193 -12.85 -20.18 -9.55
C THR A 193 -13.99 -19.98 -8.56
N GLY A 194 -14.32 -18.72 -8.23
CA GLY A 194 -15.39 -18.39 -7.28
C GLY A 194 -14.91 -18.26 -5.84
N ALA A 195 -13.61 -18.03 -5.64
CA ALA A 195 -13.01 -17.93 -4.31
C ALA A 195 -13.56 -16.77 -3.45
N TYR A 196 -14.37 -15.88 -4.02
CA TYR A 196 -15.05 -14.77 -3.34
C TYR A 196 -16.57 -14.87 -3.31
N ASP A 197 -17.15 -16.01 -3.73
CA ASP A 197 -18.62 -16.20 -3.80
C ASP A 197 -19.29 -16.03 -2.42
N PHE A 198 -18.56 -16.25 -1.32
CA PHE A 198 -19.03 -16.02 0.04
C PHE A 198 -19.36 -14.54 0.36
N LEU A 199 -18.79 -13.58 -0.38
CA LEU A 199 -19.08 -12.14 -0.21
C LEU A 199 -20.46 -11.75 -0.76
N ASP A 200 -21.09 -12.64 -1.53
CA ASP A 200 -22.45 -12.54 -2.01
C ASP A 200 -23.40 -13.51 -1.30
N LEU A 201 -23.64 -13.23 -0.01
CA LEU A 201 -24.55 -14.01 0.85
C LEU A 201 -25.98 -14.18 0.30
N LYS A 202 -26.40 -13.34 -0.66
CA LYS A 202 -27.75 -13.41 -1.26
C LYS A 202 -27.74 -14.04 -2.66
N ARG A 203 -26.58 -14.48 -3.19
CA ARG A 203 -26.38 -15.06 -4.52
C ARG A 203 -27.08 -14.28 -5.64
N LYS A 204 -27.08 -12.95 -5.55
CA LYS A 204 -27.69 -12.07 -6.57
C LYS A 204 -26.69 -11.62 -7.61
N ILE A 205 -25.40 -11.81 -7.36
CA ILE A 205 -24.29 -11.18 -8.06
C ILE A 205 -23.30 -12.26 -8.47
N ASN A 206 -23.23 -12.51 -9.78
CA ASN A 206 -22.19 -13.35 -10.34
C ASN A 206 -20.88 -12.56 -10.44
N LEU A 207 -20.05 -12.59 -9.39
CA LEU A 207 -18.74 -11.92 -9.37
C LEU A 207 -17.80 -12.41 -10.48
N ARG A 208 -17.96 -13.67 -10.91
CA ARG A 208 -17.11 -14.30 -11.92
C ARG A 208 -17.16 -13.57 -13.26
N LYS A 209 -18.28 -12.90 -13.60
CA LYS A 209 -18.43 -12.11 -14.84
C LYS A 209 -17.45 -10.93 -14.94
N TYR A 210 -16.87 -10.51 -13.82
CA TYR A 210 -15.91 -9.41 -13.78
C TYR A 210 -14.46 -9.87 -14.01
N ALA A 211 -14.19 -11.18 -14.07
CA ALA A 211 -12.83 -11.70 -14.28
C ALA A 211 -12.21 -11.29 -15.64
N THR A 212 -13.03 -10.91 -16.61
CA THR A 212 -12.59 -10.44 -17.95
C THR A 212 -12.63 -8.92 -18.08
N ARG A 213 -13.14 -8.19 -17.08
CA ARG A 213 -13.29 -6.72 -17.08
C ARG A 213 -12.02 -6.03 -16.58
N LEU A 214 -10.92 -6.21 -17.30
CA LEU A 214 -9.61 -5.65 -16.95
C LEU A 214 -9.66 -4.13 -16.77
N ASP A 215 -10.43 -3.43 -17.59
CA ASP A 215 -10.68 -1.99 -17.50
C ASP A 215 -11.18 -1.57 -16.11
N LEU A 216 -12.11 -2.33 -15.54
CA LEU A 216 -12.68 -2.09 -14.23
C LEU A 216 -11.69 -2.46 -13.12
N LEU A 217 -11.06 -3.64 -13.23
CA LEU A 217 -10.14 -4.13 -12.20
C LEU A 217 -8.92 -3.21 -12.04
N ILE A 218 -8.42 -2.67 -13.15
CA ILE A 218 -7.36 -1.66 -13.15
C ILE A 218 -7.79 -0.41 -12.39
N LYS A 219 -8.98 0.12 -12.67
CA LYS A 219 -9.50 1.31 -11.97
C LYS A 219 -9.69 1.06 -10.47
N ILE A 220 -10.18 -0.12 -10.11
CA ILE A 220 -10.34 -0.51 -8.71
C ILE A 220 -8.97 -0.64 -8.02
N TYR A 221 -7.98 -1.26 -8.68
CA TYR A 221 -6.62 -1.34 -8.17
C TYR A 221 -6.04 0.05 -7.93
N ASP A 222 -6.07 0.91 -8.96
CA ASP A 222 -5.50 2.26 -8.89
C ASP A 222 -6.17 3.04 -7.75
N HIS A 223 -7.50 2.95 -7.59
CA HIS A 223 -8.23 3.59 -6.50
C HIS A 223 -7.91 3.08 -5.09
N ILE A 224 -7.57 1.80 -4.94
CA ILE A 224 -7.30 1.19 -3.64
C ILE A 224 -5.85 1.42 -3.20
N ILE A 225 -4.93 1.53 -4.17
CA ILE A 225 -3.48 1.56 -3.93
C ILE A 225 -2.87 2.97 -4.06
N HIS A 226 -3.46 3.85 -4.86
CA HIS A 226 -2.92 5.18 -5.19
C HIS A 226 -3.91 6.31 -4.88
#